data_AF-A0A524DNA1-F1
#
_entry.id   AF-A0A524DNA1-F1
#
_cell.length_a   1.000
_cell.length_b   1.000
_cell.length_c   1.000
_cell.angle_alpha   90.00
_cell.angle_beta   90.00
_cell.angle_gamma   90.00
#
_symmetry.space_group_name_H-M   'P 1'
#
loop_
_entity.id
_entity.type
_entity.pdbx_description
1 polymer ?
#
loop_
_entity_poly.entity_id
_entity_poly.type
_entity_poly.pdbx_seq_one_letter_code
_entity_poly.pdbx_strand_id
1 'polypeptide(L)' 'MQNIQKYYFFRCYRCGEWYYTNKIIKTKKCWKCHHSFQFHKSTKFSKKCSINDAIEIIKELKKRRVNENLLKYVKLNKI' A
#
# COMPACT_ATOMS: atom_id res chain seq x y z
N MET A 1 -24.60 11.80 1.64
CA MET A 1 -23.58 12.05 2.71
C MET A 1 -22.37 11.19 2.43
N GLN A 2 -21.20 11.78 2.19
CA GLN A 2 -19.97 10.99 2.05
C GLN A 2 -19.55 10.50 3.44
N ASN A 3 -19.52 9.19 3.64
CA ASN A 3 -19.19 8.59 4.92
C ASN A 3 -17.66 8.63 5.11
N ILE A 4 -17.15 9.74 5.66
CA ILE A 4 -15.71 9.96 5.87
C ILE A 4 -15.24 9.07 7.02
N GLN A 5 -14.28 8.19 6.74
CA GLN A 5 -13.71 7.29 7.73
C GLN A 5 -12.18 7.39 7.74
N LYS A 6 -11.56 7.00 8.85
CA LYS A 6 -10.11 6.90 8.93
C LYS A 6 -9.65 5.59 8.28
N TYR A 7 -8.90 5.71 7.20
CA TYR A 7 -8.25 4.58 6.55
C TYR A 7 -6.76 4.58 6.87
N TYR A 8 -6.23 3.37 7.05
CA TYR A 8 -4.81 3.10 7.18
C TYR A 8 -4.31 2.47 5.89
N PHE A 9 -3.29 3.06 5.30
CA PHE A 9 -2.62 2.59 4.10
C PHE A 9 -1.27 2.03 4.50
N PHE A 10 -0.94 0.83 4.05
CA PHE A 10 0.22 0.12 4.53
C PHE A 10 0.79 -0.81 3.47
N ARG A 11 2.09 -1.05 3.54
CA ARG A 11 2.81 -1.84 2.56
C ARG A 11 3.34 -3.14 3.16
N CYS A 12 3.22 -4.25 2.43
CA CYS A 12 3.87 -5.50 2.81
C CYS A 12 5.40 -5.30 2.84
N TYR A 13 6.05 -5.58 3.97
CA TYR A 13 7.50 -5.38 4.10
C TYR A 13 8.33 -6.36 3.27
N ARG A 14 7.76 -7.49 2.81
CA ARG A 14 8.46 -8.44 1.93
C ARG A 14 8.37 -8.03 0.47
N CYS A 15 7.16 -8.03 -0.07
CA CYS A 15 6.96 -7.86 -1.52
C CYS A 15 6.53 -6.45 -1.90
N GLY A 16 6.42 -5.53 -0.96
CA GLY A 16 6.09 -4.12 -1.21
C GLY A 16 4.67 -3.83 -1.70
N GLU A 17 3.75 -4.79 -1.65
CA GLU A 17 2.38 -4.59 -2.11
C GLU A 17 1.60 -3.67 -1.15
N TRP A 18 0.86 -2.71 -1.69
CA TRP A 18 0.06 -1.76 -0.93
C TRP A 18 -1.34 -2.30 -0.61
N TYR A 19 -1.79 -2.05 0.62
CA TYR A 19 -3.11 -2.38 1.14
C TYR A 19 -3.70 -1.20 1.90
N TYR A 20 -5.02 -1.20 2.09
CA TYR A 20 -5.71 -0.27 2.99
C TYR A 20 -6.71 -1.01 3.89
N THR A 21 -7.03 -0.42 5.04
CA THR A 21 -8.05 -0.91 5.99
C THR A 21 -8.61 0.24 6.80
N ASN A 22 -9.90 0.23 7.12
CA ASN A 22 -10.51 1.11 8.12
C ASN A 22 -10.55 0.46 9.52
N LYS A 23 -10.17 -0.81 9.63
CA LYS A 23 -10.14 -1.57 10.88
C LYS A 23 -8.74 -1.60 11.47
N ILE A 24 -8.66 -1.59 12.80
CA ILE A 24 -7.41 -1.86 13.53
C ILE A 24 -7.09 -3.35 13.38
N ILE A 25 -5.94 -3.66 12.76
CA ILE A 25 -5.48 -5.04 12.55
C ILE A 25 -4.09 -5.23 13.16
N LYS A 26 -3.83 -6.42 13.71
CA LYS A 26 -2.49 -6.80 14.22
C LYS A 26 -1.62 -7.42 13.12
N THR A 27 -2.23 -8.22 12.25
CA THR A 27 -1.56 -8.96 11.18
C THR A 27 -2.35 -8.90 9.87
N LYS A 28 -1.68 -9.11 8.74
CA LYS A 28 -2.29 -9.25 7.42
C LYS A 28 -1.57 -10.33 6.61
N LYS A 29 -2.32 -11.21 5.95
CA LYS A 29 -1.79 -12.08 4.89
C LYS A 29 -1.66 -11.29 3.59
N CYS A 30 -0.47 -11.20 3.03
CA CYS A 30 -0.24 -10.61 1.72
C CYS A 30 -0.75 -11.55 0.64
N TRP A 31 -1.63 -11.08 -0.24
CA TRP A 31 -2.17 -11.91 -1.32
C TRP A 31 -1.14 -12.16 -2.43
N LYS A 32 -0.21 -11.23 -2.62
CA LYS A 32 0.79 -11.30 -3.70
C LYS A 32 1.97 -12.24 -3.42
N CYS A 33 2.44 -12.28 -2.17
CA CYS A 33 3.58 -13.15 -1.79
C CYS A 33 3.20 -14.23 -0.78
N HIS A 34 1.90 -14.38 -0.49
CA HIS A 34 1.33 -15.36 0.43
C HIS A 34 1.85 -15.32 1.89
N HIS A 35 2.77 -14.40 2.22
CA HIS A 35 3.29 -14.24 3.57
C HIS A 35 2.37 -13.42 4.48
N SER A 36 2.22 -13.90 5.70
CA SER A 36 1.63 -13.14 6.81
C SER A 36 2.65 -12.17 7.39
N PHE A 37 2.19 -10.97 7.73
CA PHE A 37 3.05 -9.93 8.29
C PHE A 37 2.36 -9.12 9.39
N GLN A 38 3.17 -8.62 10.32
CA GLN A 38 2.70 -7.77 11.41
C GLN A 38 2.48 -6.33 10.93
N PHE A 39 1.28 -5.80 11.17
CA PHE A 39 0.89 -4.45 10.74
C PHE A 39 1.71 -3.34 11.41
N HIS A 40 2.13 -3.54 12.67
CA HIS A 40 2.99 -2.56 13.34
C HIS A 40 4.36 -2.42 12.65
N LYS A 41 4.88 -3.49 12.04
CA LYS A 41 6.17 -3.50 11.31
C LYS A 41 6.08 -2.97 9.88
N SER A 42 4.89 -2.85 9.30
CA SER A 42 4.74 -2.28 7.96
C SER A 42 4.88 -0.76 7.97
N THR A 43 5.55 -0.22 6.95
CA THR A 43 5.46 1.19 6.56
C THR A 43 4.01 1.52 6.28
N LYS A 44 3.48 2.52 6.98
CA LYS A 44 2.06 2.87 6.95
C LYS A 44 1.82 4.34 7.23
N PHE A 45 0.69 4.84 6.75
CA PHE A 45 0.15 6.15 7.10
C PHE A 45 -1.38 6.04 7.22
N SER A 46 -2.02 7.07 7.78
CA SER A 46 -3.47 7.12 7.88
C SER A 46 -4.02 8.41 7.31
N LYS A 47 -5.19 8.35 6.66
CA LYS A 47 -5.90 9.51 6.12
C LYS A 47 -7.40 9.35 6.37
N LYS A 48 -8.07 10.44 6.76
CA LYS A 48 -9.54 10.51 6.79
C LYS A 48 -10.02 10.83 5.39
N CYS A 49 -10.81 9.94 4.79
CA CYS A 49 -11.31 10.09 3.43
C CYS A 49 -12.54 9.20 3.20
N SER A 50 -13.22 9.38 2.06
CA SER A 50 -14.28 8.47 1.64
C SER A 50 -13.69 7.13 1.16
N ILE A 51 -14.53 6.09 1.04
CA ILE A 51 -14.08 4.80 0.50
C ILE A 51 -13.58 4.94 -0.95
N ASN A 52 -14.19 5.82 -1.74
CA ASN A 52 -13.80 6.07 -3.13
C ASN A 52 -12.40 6.68 -3.19
N ASP A 53 -12.15 7.71 -2.37
CA ASP A 53 -10.82 8.32 -2.27
C ASP A 53 -9.76 7.29 -1.83
N ALA A 54 -10.11 6.40 -0.89
CA ALA A 54 -9.19 5.35 -0.45
C ALA A 54 -8.80 4.40 -1.58
N ILE A 55 -9.76 4.06 -2.45
CA ILE A 55 -9.52 3.25 -3.66
C ILE A 55 -8.66 4.01 -4.67
N GLU A 56 -8.84 5.31 -4.83
CA GLU A 56 -7.99 6.11 -5.72
C GLU A 56 -6.56 6.22 -5.21
N ILE A 57 -6.38 6.52 -3.92
CA ILE A 57 -5.07 6.60 -3.27
C ILE A 57 -4.32 5.28 -3.43
N ILE A 58 -4.95 4.12 -3.18
CA ILE A 58 -4.28 2.83 -3.33
C ILE A 58 -3.86 2.56 -4.78
N LYS A 59 -4.67 2.96 -5.77
CA LYS A 59 -4.34 2.84 -7.19
C LYS A 59 -3.13 3.70 -7.55
N GLU A 60 -3.09 4.95 -7.10
CA GLU A 60 -1.95 5.84 -7.30
C GLU A 60 -0.66 5.30 -6.66
N LEU A 61 -0.73 4.82 -5.42
CA LEU A 61 0.42 4.24 -4.73
C LEU A 61 0.99 3.02 -5.45
N LYS A 62 0.12 2.17 -6.01
CA LYS A 62 0.54 1.02 -6.82
C LYS A 62 1.20 1.46 -8.13
N LYS A 63 0.65 2.47 -8.81
CA LYS A 63 1.25 3.05 -10.03
C LYS A 63 2.64 3.64 -9.78
N ARG A 64 2.79 4.47 -8.73
CA ARG A 64 4.08 5.07 -8.36
C ARG A 64 5.16 4.02 -8.14
N ARG A 65 4.81 2.91 -7.50
CA ARG A 65 5.74 1.79 -7.29
C ARG A 65 6.20 1.13 -8.59
N VAL A 66 5.31 0.96 -9.57
CA VAL A 66 5.69 0.42 -10.89
C VAL A 66 6.70 1.35 -11.54
N ASN A 67 6.48 2.67 -11.46
CA ASN A 67 7.41 3.66 -11.99
C ASN A 67 8.77 3.66 -11.26
N GLU A 68 8.80 3.53 -9.93
CA GLU A 68 10.05 3.41 -9.17
C GLU A 68 10.86 2.17 -9.57
N ASN A 69 10.18 1.03 -9.75
CA ASN A 69 10.83 -0.21 -10.19
C ASN A 69 11.35 -0.09 -11.62
N LEU A 70 10.58 0.52 -12.53
CA LEU A 70 11.01 0.81 -13.91
C LEU A 70 12.23 1.74 -13.92
N LEU A 71 12.22 2.82 -13.14
CA LEU A 71 13.34 3.77 -13.04
C LEU A 71 14.61 3.10 -12.49
N LYS A 72 14.49 2.21 -11.51
CA LYS A 72 15.62 1.41 -11.02
C LYS A 72 16.17 0.50 -12.12
N TYR A 73 15.30 -0.15 -12.88
CA TYR A 73 15.70 -1.04 -13.97
C TYR A 73 16.35 -0.26 -15.13
N VAL A 74 15.82 0.88 -15.53
CA VAL A 74 16.40 1.74 -16.57
C VAL A 74 17.77 2.30 -16.14
N LYS A 75 17.95 2.65 -14.85
CA LYS A 75 19.26 3.07 -14.33
C LYS A 75 20.29 1.94 -14.33
N LEU A 76 19.88 0.69 -14.16
CA LEU A 76 20.78 -0.47 -14.20
C LEU A 76 21.18 -0.89 -15.62
N ASN A 77 20.38 -0.55 -16.63
CA ASN A 77 20.63 -0.90 -18.05
C ASN A 77 21.25 0.23 -18.87
N LYS A 78 21.63 1.36 -18.24
CA LYS A 78 22.57 2.31 -18.84
C LYS A 78 23.99 1.90 -18.43
N ILE A 79 24.50 0.85 -19.06
CA ILE A 79 25.93 0.50 -19.13
C ILE A 79 26.27 0.44 -20.61
#